data_AF-A0A358D9E7-F1
#
_entry.id   AF-A0A358D9E7-F1
#
_cell.length_a   1.000
_cell.length_b   1.000
_cell.length_c   1.000
_cell.angle_alpha   90.00
_cell.angle_beta   90.00
_cell.angle_gamma   90.00
#
_symmetry.space_group_name_H-M   'P 1'
#
loop_
_entity.id
_entity.type
_entity.pdbx_description
1 polymer ?
#
loop_
_entity_poly.entity_id
_entity_poly.type
_entity_poly.pdbx_seq_one_letter_code
_entity_poly.pdbx_strand_id
1 'polypeptide(L)' 'RGAAIDETIARHLFADAARVLRPGGELWTVWNSVLRYRPSLEKLVGPTRQIARTPKFTVTASTRR' A
#
# COMPACT_ATOMS: atom_id res chain seq x y z
N ARG A 1 -21.41 5.56 6.26
CA ARG A 1 -20.87 4.41 7.01
C ARG A 1 -20.02 3.60 6.04
N GLY A 2 -18.71 3.82 6.03
CA GLY A 2 -17.80 3.02 5.19
C GLY A 2 -17.69 1.62 5.80
N ALA A 3 -17.69 0.58 4.96
CA ALA A 3 -17.44 -0.79 5.40
C ALA A 3 -16.24 -0.82 6.36
N ALA A 4 -16.33 -1.60 7.43
CA ALA A 4 -15.20 -1.79 8.34
C ALA A 4 -14.01 -2.24 7.51
N ILE A 5 -13.06 -1.33 7.28
CA ILE A 5 -11.83 -1.65 6.57
C ILE A 5 -11.01 -2.42 7.59
N ASP A 6 -11.03 -3.74 7.48
CA ASP A 6 -10.18 -4.58 8.29
C ASP A 6 -8.72 -4.36 7.83
N GLU A 7 -7.96 -3.64 8.65
CA GLU A 7 -6.54 -3.38 8.41
C GLU A 7 -5.72 -4.67 8.27
N THR A 8 -6.19 -5.78 8.85
CA THR A 8 -5.58 -7.11 8.77
C THR A 8 -5.63 -7.63 7.34
N ILE A 9 -6.78 -7.47 6.66
CA ILE A 9 -6.96 -7.89 5.27
C ILE A 9 -6.02 -7.08 4.35
N ALA A 10 -5.96 -5.76 4.53
CA ALA A 10 -5.07 -4.91 3.72
C ALA A 10 -3.60 -5.34 3.85
N ARG A 11 -3.18 -5.68 5.08
CA ARG A 11 -1.81 -6.14 5.36
C ARG A 11 -1.50 -7.47 4.67
N HIS A 12 -2.44 -8.42 4.67
CA HIS A 12 -2.28 -9.68 3.95
C HIS A 12 -2.21 -9.47 2.44
N LEU A 13 -3.07 -8.62 1.87
CA LEU A 13 -3.04 -8.29 0.44
C LEU A 13 -1.71 -7.66 0.02
N PHE A 14 -1.14 -6.76 0.84
CA PHE A 14 0.18 -6.19 0.56
C PHE A 14 1.29 -7.24 0.58
N ALA A 15 1.26 -8.17 1.53
CA ALA A 15 2.24 -9.25 1.63
C ALA A 15 2.15 -10.23 0.45
N ASP A 16 0.93 -10.61 0.06
CA ASP A 16 0.70 -11.49 -1.09
C ASP A 16 1.11 -10.83 -2.41
N ALA A 17 0.77 -9.55 -2.61
CA ALA A 17 1.21 -8.78 -3.76
C ALA A 17 2.74 -8.69 -3.82
N ALA A 18 3.40 -8.43 -2.68
CA ALA A 18 4.85 -8.36 -2.62
C ALA A 18 5.53 -9.69 -3.01
N ARG A 19 4.90 -10.83 -2.66
CA ARG A 19 5.43 -12.18 -2.96
C ARG A 19 5.43 -12.50 -4.45
N VAL A 20 4.49 -11.96 -5.22
CA VAL A 20 4.34 -12.28 -6.65
C VAL A 20 5.03 -11.26 -7.57
N LEU A 21 5.51 -10.14 -7.04
CA LEU A 21 6.29 -9.17 -7.81
C LEU A 21 7.68 -9.71 -8.13
N ARG A 22 8.10 -9.55 -9.39
CA ARG A 22 9.51 -9.71 -9.79
C ARG A 22 10.38 -8.67 -9.06
N PRO A 23 11.69 -8.92 -8.88
CA PRO A 23 12.63 -7.91 -8.39
C PRO A 23 12.51 -6.60 -9.19
N GLY A 24 12.41 -5.47 -8.50
CA GLY A 24 12.20 -4.15 -9.12
C GLY A 24 10.78 -3.89 -9.66
N GLY A 25 9.86 -4.84 -9.55
CA GLY A 25 8.44 -4.63 -9.85
C GLY A 25 7.77 -3.68 -8.84
N GLU A 26 6.72 -2.98 -9.26
CA GLU A 26 6.02 -2.01 -8.41
C GLU A 26 4.61 -2.48 -8.03
N LEU A 27 4.26 -2.28 -6.76
CA LEU A 27 2.89 -2.31 -6.28
C LEU A 27 2.33 -0.89 -6.21
N TRP A 28 1.26 -0.62 -6.95
CA TRP A 28 0.54 0.64 -6.90
C TRP A 28 -0.68 0.50 -6.00
N THR A 29 -0.83 1.42 -5.05
CA THR A 29 -1.90 1.37 -4.06
C THR A 29 -2.57 2.74 -3.90
N VAL A 30 -3.89 2.70 -3.76
CA VAL A 30 -4.73 3.84 -3.40
C VAL A 30 -5.54 3.49 -2.17
N TRP A 31 -5.60 4.39 -1.21
CA TRP A 31 -6.39 4.19 0.01
C TRP A 31 -6.91 5.50 0.56
N ASN A 32 -7.88 5.45 1.47
CA ASN A 32 -8.36 6.65 2.16
C ASN A 32 -7.23 7.21 3.03
N SER A 33 -6.92 8.51 2.88
CA SER A 33 -5.81 9.17 3.55
C SER A 33 -5.75 8.96 5.07
N VAL A 34 -6.90 8.73 5.73
CA VAL A 34 -6.97 8.48 7.17
C VAL A 34 -6.33 7.14 7.60
N LEU A 35 -6.24 6.15 6.72
CA LEU A 35 -5.76 4.79 7.04
C LEU A 35 -4.23 4.68 7.10
N ARG A 36 -3.51 5.66 6.53
CA ARG A 36 -2.04 5.80 6.67
C ARG A 36 -1.22 4.51 6.37
N TYR A 37 -1.54 3.75 5.33
CA TYR A 37 -0.87 2.47 5.00
C TYR A 37 0.59 2.53 4.53
N ARG A 38 1.17 3.71 4.35
CA ARG A 38 2.55 3.85 3.85
C ARG A 38 3.59 3.05 4.67
N PRO A 39 3.61 3.08 6.02
CA PRO A 39 4.60 2.30 6.79
C PRO A 39 4.45 0.78 6.59
N SER A 40 3.22 0.29 6.41
CA SER A 40 2.98 -1.13 6.13
C SER A 40 3.51 -1.52 4.75
N LEU A 41 3.33 -0.67 3.74
CA LEU A 41 3.88 -0.87 2.40
C LEU A 41 5.42 -0.83 2.39
N GLU A 42 6.03 0.11 3.12
CA GLU A 42 7.48 0.20 3.26
C GLU A 42 8.08 -1.05 3.92
N LYS A 43 7.36 -1.62 4.90
CA LYS A 43 7.77 -2.84 5.60
C LYS A 43 7.59 -4.11 4.76
N LEU A 44 6.46 -4.24 4.06
CA LEU A 44 6.08 -5.49 3.39
C LEU A 44 6.52 -5.59 1.94
N VAL A 45 6.56 -4.47 1.22
CA VAL A 45 6.87 -4.44 -0.22
C VAL A 45 8.28 -3.90 -0.44
N GLY A 46 8.56 -2.71 0.10
CA GLY A 46 9.85 -2.03 -0.10
C GLY A 46 9.71 -0.52 -0.22
N PRO A 47 10.75 0.19 -0.70
CA PRO A 47 10.75 1.65 -0.81
C PRO A 47 9.46 2.17 -1.45
N THR A 48 8.76 3.06 -0.75
CA THR A 48 7.42 3.52 -1.14
C THR A 48 7.43 5.01 -1.41
N ARG A 49 7.05 5.40 -2.62
CA ARG A 49 6.93 6.79 -3.04
C ARG A 49 5.48 7.22 -3.06
N GLN A 50 5.19 8.37 -2.45
CA GLN A 50 3.89 9.01 -2.59
C GLN A 50 3.81 9.72 -3.94
N ILE A 51 2.87 9.30 -4.77
CA ILE A 51 2.63 9.84 -6.10
C ILE A 51 1.70 11.04 -6.01
N ALA A 52 0.63 10.90 -5.24
CA ALA A 52 -0.37 11.95 -5.04
C ALA A 52 -1.02 11.80 -3.67
N ARG A 53 -1.49 12.91 -3.11
CA ARG A 53 -2.31 12.91 -1.90
C ARG A 53 -3.33 14.03 -1.96
N THR A 54 -4.57 13.68 -1.64
CA THR A 54 -5.69 14.58 -1.40
C THR A 54 -6.16 14.41 0.05
N PRO A 55 -7.08 15.26 0.54
CA PRO A 55 -7.69 15.05 1.85
C PRO A 55 -8.36 13.67 1.99
N LYS A 56 -8.91 13.13 0.90
CA LYS A 56 -9.65 11.86 0.91
C LYS A 56 -8.78 10.64 0.57
N PHE A 57 -7.82 10.77 -0.34
CA PHE A 57 -7.04 9.63 -0.85
C PHE A 57 -5.54 9.88 -0.90
N THR A 58 -4.78 8.82 -0.67
CA THR A 58 -3.34 8.76 -0.91
C THR A 58 -3.07 7.71 -1.98
N VAL A 59 -2.16 8.03 -2.92
CA VAL A 59 -1.67 7.11 -3.95
C VAL A 59 -0.15 6.93 -3.77
N THR A 60 0.32 5.68 -3.75
CA THR A 60 1.74 5.36 -3.69
C THR A 60 2.15 4.27 -4.67
N ALA A 61 3.45 4.25 -5.01
CA ALA A 61 4.11 3.13 -5.68
C ALA A 61 5.21 2.58 -4.77
N SER A 62 5.18 1.27 -4.52
CA SER A 62 6.16 0.55 -3.69
C SER A 62 6.95 -0.42 -4.54
N THR A 63 8.27 -0.30 -4.56
CA THR A 63 9.13 -1.19 -5.36
C THR A 63 9.52 -2.41 -4.54
N ARG A 64 9.38 -3.61 -5.12
CA ARG A 64 9.79 -4.86 -4.47
C ARG A 64 11.31 -4.89 -4.28
N ARG A 65 11.72 -5.07 -3.01
CA ARG A 65 13.10 -5.41 -2.63
C ARG A 65 13.48 -6.81 -3.06
#